data_AF-A0A7C3D8X0-F1
#
_entry.id   AF-A0A7C3D8X0-F1
#
_cell.length_a   1.000
_cell.length_b   1.000
_cell.length_c   1.000
_cell.angle_alpha   90.00
_cell.angle_beta   90.00
_cell.angle_gamma   90.00
#
_symmetry.space_group_name_H-M   'P 1'
#
loop_
_entity.id
_entity.type
_entity.pdbx_description
1 polymer ?
#
loop_
_entity_poly.entity_id
_entity_poly.type
_entity_poly.pdbx_seq_one_letter_code
_entity_poly.pdbx_strand_id
1 'polypeptide(L)'
;MTSIKTHELNNIGILVTRPAHQAEPLCRLISQHGGNPIRFPVLEIIDIGDNPHFSNQIQRLNEFDIAIFISPNAAEKAITRIKSVSKWPNHIKIAAVGKSSAKALD
;
A
#
# COMPACT_ATOMS: atom_id res chain seq x y z
N MET A 1 26.93 -23.96 -6.92
CA MET A 1 26.15 -23.87 -8.17
C MET A 1 25.78 -22.42 -8.40
N THR A 2 26.50 -21.74 -9.27
CA THR A 2 26.28 -20.32 -9.58
C THR A 2 25.06 -20.22 -10.50
N SER A 3 23.94 -19.72 -9.98
CA SER A 3 22.75 -19.45 -10.80
C SER A 3 23.15 -18.43 -11.87
N ILE A 4 23.11 -18.83 -13.14
CA ILE A 4 23.25 -17.92 -14.26
C ILE A 4 22.08 -16.93 -14.13
N LYS A 5 22.37 -15.66 -13.83
CA LYS A 5 21.35 -14.62 -13.86
C LYS A 5 20.97 -14.40 -15.31
N THR A 6 19.82 -14.92 -15.72
CA THR A 6 19.20 -14.59 -17.00
C THR A 6 18.86 -13.10 -17.00
N HIS A 7 19.41 -12.35 -17.96
CA HIS A 7 19.06 -10.96 -18.21
C HIS A 7 17.71 -10.89 -18.95
N GLU A 8 16.63 -11.23 -18.26
CA GLU A 8 15.27 -11.33 -18.84
C GLU A 8 14.82 -10.03 -19.51
N LEU A 9 15.27 -8.88 -18.99
CA LEU A 9 14.87 -7.56 -19.46
C LEU A 9 15.83 -6.94 -20.50
N ASN A 10 16.92 -7.63 -20.88
CA ASN A 10 17.80 -7.23 -21.99
C ASN A 10 18.20 -5.73 -22.03
N ASN A 11 18.52 -5.13 -20.87
CA ASN A 11 18.88 -3.71 -20.71
C ASN A 11 17.79 -2.70 -21.14
N ILE A 12 16.52 -3.12 -21.27
CA ILE A 12 15.43 -2.22 -21.61
C ILE A 12 15.26 -1.12 -20.56
N GLY A 13 15.04 0.12 -21.01
CA GLY A 13 14.66 1.23 -20.15
C GLY A 13 13.19 1.12 -19.74
N ILE A 14 12.91 1.07 -18.44
CA ILE A 14 11.54 0.94 -17.91
C ILE A 14 11.19 2.19 -17.12
N LEU A 15 10.21 2.95 -17.60
CA LEU A 15 9.69 4.11 -16.90
C LEU A 15 8.81 3.67 -15.72
N VAL A 16 9.19 4.05 -14.50
CA VAL A 16 8.47 3.72 -13.27
C VAL A 16 7.72 4.94 -12.78
N THR A 17 6.39 4.89 -12.88
CA THR A 17 5.47 6.01 -12.59
C THR A 17 4.86 6.01 -11.19
N ARG A 18 5.27 5.05 -10.34
CA ARG A 18 4.78 4.92 -8.96
C ARG A 18 5.18 6.12 -8.08
N PRO A 19 4.44 6.39 -6.99
CA PRO A 19 4.88 7.35 -5.98
C PRO A 19 6.32 7.09 -5.53
N ALA A 20 7.08 8.15 -5.31
CA ALA A 20 8.53 8.06 -5.09
C ALA A 20 8.91 7.07 -3.96
N HIS A 21 8.20 7.13 -2.83
CA HIS A 21 8.42 6.24 -1.68
C HIS A 21 8.02 4.78 -1.92
N GLN A 22 7.27 4.48 -3.00
CA GLN A 22 6.81 3.12 -3.35
C GLN A 22 7.52 2.54 -4.60
N ALA A 23 8.32 3.34 -5.29
CA ALA A 23 8.96 2.94 -6.55
C ALA A 23 10.16 2.01 -6.33
N GLU A 24 10.83 2.13 -5.18
CA GLU A 24 12.13 1.54 -4.92
C GLU A 24 12.15 0.00 -5.00
N PRO A 25 11.22 -0.76 -4.39
CA PRO A 25 11.20 -2.22 -4.52
C PRO A 25 11.10 -2.69 -5.98
N LEU A 26 10.28 -2.02 -6.79
CA LEU A 26 10.13 -2.34 -8.21
C LEU A 26 11.40 -2.01 -9.00
N CYS A 27 12.03 -0.87 -8.73
CA CYS A 27 13.28 -0.49 -9.38
C CYS A 27 14.38 -1.54 -9.13
N ARG A 28 14.49 -2.04 -7.89
CA ARG A 28 15.45 -3.12 -7.57
C ARG A 28 15.17 -4.39 -8.35
N LEU A 29 13.91 -4.82 -8.44
CA LEU A 29 13.54 -5.99 -9.22
C LEU A 29 13.89 -5.81 -10.71
N ILE A 30 13.59 -4.64 -11.28
CA ILE A 30 13.95 -4.34 -12.67
C ILE A 30 15.47 -4.48 -12.88
N SER A 31 16.29 -3.87 -12.02
CA SER A 31 17.76 -3.99 -12.11
C SER A 31 18.25 -5.42 -11.89
N GLN A 32 17.66 -6.16 -10.96
CA GLN A 32 18.01 -7.56 -10.69
C GLN A 32 17.76 -8.47 -11.90
N HIS A 33 16.75 -8.16 -12.72
CA HIS A 33 16.40 -8.87 -13.95
C HIS A 33 17.06 -8.27 -15.21
N GLY A 34 18.04 -7.37 -15.04
CA GLY A 34 18.84 -6.82 -16.14
C GLY A 34 18.18 -5.68 -16.91
N GLY A 35 17.22 -4.97 -16.32
CA GLY A 35 16.61 -3.77 -16.88
C GLY A 35 17.13 -2.48 -16.26
N ASN A 36 16.83 -1.35 -16.91
CA ASN A 36 17.24 -0.01 -16.49
C ASN A 36 16.02 0.80 -16.00
N PRO A 37 15.75 0.86 -14.68
CA PRO A 37 14.59 1.59 -14.16
C PRO A 37 14.82 3.11 -14.23
N ILE A 38 13.89 3.81 -14.85
CA ILE A 38 13.86 5.28 -14.94
C ILE A 38 12.74 5.76 -14.02
N ARG A 39 13.09 6.36 -12.87
CA ARG A 39 12.11 6.86 -11.91
C ARG A 39 11.46 8.13 -12.47
N PHE A 40 10.13 8.11 -12.61
CA PHE A 40 9.34 9.25 -13.06
C PHE A 40 8.00 9.29 -12.30
N PRO A 41 8.00 9.66 -11.01
CA PRO A 41 6.79 9.64 -10.20
C PRO A 41 5.74 10.59 -10.78
N VAL A 42 4.54 10.08 -11.07
CA VAL A 42 3.40 10.89 -11.56
C VAL A 42 2.28 11.02 -10.53
N LEU A 43 2.48 10.42 -9.35
CA LEU A 43 1.52 10.41 -8.24
C LEU A 43 2.25 10.70 -6.94
N GLU A 44 1.59 11.44 -6.05
CA GLU A 44 2.02 11.67 -4.68
C GLU A 44 0.94 11.17 -3.71
N ILE A 45 1.38 10.55 -2.62
CA ILE A 45 0.47 10.13 -1.55
C ILE A 45 0.70 11.07 -0.38
N ILE A 46 -0.24 11.98 -0.19
CA ILE A 46 -0.23 12.90 0.95
C ILE A 46 -1.15 12.38 2.06
N ASP A 47 -0.90 12.82 3.28
CA ASP A 47 -1.88 12.65 4.35
C ASP A 47 -3.05 13.60 4.13
N ILE A 48 -4.24 13.07 4.38
CA ILE A 48 -5.40 13.92 4.60
C ILE A 48 -5.23 14.37 6.04
N GLY A 49 -5.15 15.69 6.26
CA GLY A 49 -5.05 16.27 7.61
C GLY A 49 -6.29 15.94 8.46
N ASP A 50 -6.55 16.74 9.48
CA ASP A 50 -7.70 16.50 10.35
C ASP A 50 -9.01 16.41 9.54
N ASN A 51 -9.59 15.21 9.56
CA ASN A 51 -10.83 14.90 8.87
C ASN A 51 -11.89 14.53 9.92
N PRO A 52 -12.79 15.48 10.26
CA PRO A 52 -13.85 15.24 11.24
C PRO A 52 -14.80 14.12 10.82
N HIS A 53 -15.06 13.97 9.52
CA HIS A 53 -15.93 12.90 9.02
C HIS A 53 -15.32 11.52 9.29
N PHE A 54 -14.04 11.36 9.01
CA PHE A 54 -13.32 10.12 9.30
C PHE A 54 -13.29 9.84 10.81
N SER A 55 -13.02 10.87 11.62
CA SER A 55 -13.00 10.74 13.08
C SER A 55 -14.36 10.31 13.65
N ASN A 56 -15.46 10.90 13.16
CA ASN A 56 -16.82 10.52 13.54
C ASN A 56 -17.17 9.09 13.10
N GLN A 57 -16.70 8.66 11.92
CA GLN A 57 -16.88 7.27 11.46
C GLN A 57 -16.16 6.27 12.36
N ILE A 58 -14.94 6.59 12.82
CA ILE A 58 -14.19 5.75 13.78
C ILE A 58 -14.96 5.63 15.10
N GLN A 59 -15.55 6.71 15.61
CA GLN A 59 -16.36 6.65 16.84
C GLN A 59 -17.57 5.72 16.71
N ARG A 60 -18.16 5.66 15.51
CA ARG A 60 -19.30 4.81 15.18
C ARG A 60 -18.89 3.45 14.61
N LEU A 61 -17.61 3.09 14.69
CA LEU A 61 -17.10 1.88 14.05
C LEU A 61 -17.92 0.64 14.47
N ASN A 62 -18.33 0.56 15.74
CA ASN A 62 -19.13 -0.53 16.30
C ASN A 62 -20.57 -0.65 15.73
N GLU A 63 -20.99 0.25 14.85
CA GLU A 63 -22.30 0.22 14.18
C GLU A 63 -22.25 -0.45 12.79
N PHE A 64 -21.06 -0.82 12.30
CA PHE A 64 -20.89 -1.40 10.96
C PHE A 64 -20.61 -2.91 11.02
N ASP A 65 -21.07 -3.65 10.02
CA ASP A 65 -20.79 -5.09 9.94
C ASP A 65 -19.45 -5.43 9.26
N ILE A 66 -18.99 -4.56 8.35
CA ILE A 66 -17.82 -4.80 7.49
C ILE A 66 -17.03 -3.51 7.28
N ALA A 67 -15.70 -3.59 7.40
CA ALA A 67 -14.76 -2.56 6.97
C ALA A 67 -14.00 -3.01 5.71
N ILE A 68 -14.06 -2.22 4.64
CA ILE A 68 -13.44 -2.54 3.34
C ILE A 68 -12.23 -1.65 3.08
N PHE A 69 -11.06 -2.26 2.88
CA PHE A 69 -9.79 -1.58 2.59
C PHE A 69 -9.40 -1.73 1.12
N ILE A 70 -9.53 -0.63 0.37
CA ILE A 70 -9.40 -0.61 -1.09
C ILE A 70 -7.95 -0.52 -1.60
N SER A 71 -7.02 -0.08 -0.76
CA SER A 71 -5.61 0.06 -1.12
C SER A 71 -4.69 -0.12 0.11
N PRO A 72 -3.40 -0.45 -0.08
CA PRO A 72 -2.44 -0.50 1.02
C PRO A 72 -2.35 0.81 1.79
N ASN A 73 -2.37 1.94 1.08
CA ASN A 73 -2.31 3.27 1.70
C ASN A 73 -3.54 3.53 2.59
N ALA A 74 -4.73 3.14 2.16
CA ALA A 74 -5.94 3.28 2.95
C ALA A 74 -5.90 2.39 4.20
N ALA A 75 -5.39 1.16 4.06
CA ALA A 75 -5.20 0.22 5.18
C ALA A 75 -4.24 0.77 6.23
N GLU A 76 -3.01 1.11 5.84
CA GLU A 76 -1.96 1.59 6.75
C GLU A 76 -2.39 2.85 7.52
N LYS A 77 -2.97 3.82 6.82
CA LYS A 77 -3.38 5.09 7.42
C LYS A 77 -4.59 4.91 8.34
N ALA A 78 -5.61 4.18 7.90
CA ALA A 78 -6.82 4.01 8.69
C ALA A 78 -6.58 3.15 9.93
N ILE A 79 -5.82 2.05 9.83
CA ILE A 79 -5.58 1.17 10.98
C ILE A 79 -4.79 1.87 12.07
N THR A 80 -3.79 2.68 11.68
CA THR A 80 -3.01 3.51 12.61
C THR A 80 -3.92 4.47 13.37
N ARG A 81 -4.82 5.16 12.66
CA ARG A 81 -5.74 6.10 13.29
C ARG A 81 -6.77 5.41 14.19
N ILE A 82 -7.38 4.32 13.74
CA ILE A 82 -8.37 3.55 14.51
C ILE A 82 -7.74 3.06 15.82
N LYS A 83 -6.56 2.40 15.74
CA LYS A 83 -5.84 1.88 16.91
C LYS A 83 -5.47 2.97 17.92
N SER A 84 -5.26 4.21 17.48
CA SER A 84 -4.96 5.34 18.39
C SER A 84 -6.16 5.85 19.19
N VAL A 85 -7.39 5.54 18.75
CA VAL A 85 -8.63 6.09 19.34
C VAL A 85 -9.47 5.00 20.01
N SER A 86 -9.47 3.78 19.47
CA SER A 86 -10.33 2.68 19.93
C SER A 86 -9.74 1.30 19.59
N LYS A 87 -10.23 0.25 20.28
CA LYS A 87 -9.97 -1.13 19.89
C LYS A 87 -10.86 -1.52 18.71
N TRP A 88 -10.37 -2.42 17.86
CA TRP A 88 -11.17 -2.99 16.78
C TRP A 88 -12.32 -3.84 17.36
N PRO A 89 -13.59 -3.60 16.97
CA PRO A 89 -14.71 -4.38 17.48
C PRO A 89 -14.75 -5.81 16.91
N ASN A 90 -15.00 -6.80 17.77
CA ASN A 90 -14.89 -8.23 17.42
C ASN A 90 -15.88 -8.71 16.34
N HIS A 91 -17.02 -8.04 16.18
CA HIS A 91 -18.04 -8.46 15.22
C HIS A 91 -17.77 -7.95 13.80
N ILE A 92 -16.87 -6.97 13.64
CA ILE A 92 -16.63 -6.31 12.36
C ILE A 92 -15.71 -7.15 11.52
N LYS A 93 -16.19 -7.56 10.35
CA LYS A 93 -15.39 -8.27 9.36
C LYS A 93 -14.49 -7.30 8.62
N ILE A 94 -13.26 -7.74 8.35
CA ILE A 94 -12.30 -7.00 7.54
C ILE A 94 -12.28 -7.60 6.13
N ALA A 95 -12.40 -6.75 5.12
CA ALA A 95 -12.22 -7.11 3.72
C ALA A 95 -11.12 -6.24 3.10
N ALA A 96 -10.23 -6.87 2.34
CA ALA A 96 -9.18 -6.18 1.60
C ALA A 96 -9.26 -6.57 0.12
N VAL A 97 -9.22 -5.57 -0.78
CA VAL A 97 -9.40 -5.81 -2.23
C VAL A 97 -8.26 -6.63 -2.83
N GLY A 98 -7.04 -6.51 -2.29
CA GLY A 98 -5.88 -7.21 -2.82
C GLY A 98 -4.90 -7.65 -1.73
N LYS A 99 -4.02 -8.57 -2.08
CA LYS A 99 -3.00 -9.16 -1.17
C LYS A 99 -2.14 -8.10 -0.49
N SER A 100 -1.76 -7.04 -1.20
CA SER A 100 -0.97 -5.95 -0.62
C SER A 100 -1.75 -5.14 0.42
N SER A 101 -3.06 -4.93 0.21
CA SER A 101 -3.92 -4.27 1.21
C SER A 101 -4.13 -5.16 2.43
N ALA A 102 -4.30 -6.47 2.23
CA ALA A 102 -4.42 -7.44 3.33
C ALA A 102 -3.15 -7.46 4.19
N LYS A 103 -1.97 -7.50 3.57
CA LYS A 103 -0.68 -7.46 4.26
C LYS A 103 -0.47 -6.20 5.11
N ALA A 104 -1.06 -5.07 4.72
CA ALA A 104 -1.00 -3.83 5.50
C ALA A 104 -1.89 -3.85 6.77
N LEU A 105 -2.74 -4.87 6.93
CA LEU A 105 -3.64 -5.03 8.07
C LEU A 105 -3.16 -6.08 9.08
N ASP A 106 -2.13 -6.87 8.73
CA ASP A 106 -1.44 -7.82 9.61
C ASP A 106 -0.68 -7.08 10.73
#